data_AF-A0A6C0LN70-F1
#
_entry.id   AF-A0A6C0LN70-F1
#
_cell.length_a   1.000
_cell.length_b   1.000
_cell.length_c   1.000
_cell.angle_alpha   90.00
_cell.angle_beta   90.00
_cell.angle_gamma   90.00
#
_symmetry.space_group_name_H-M   'P 1'
#
loop_
_entity.id
_entity.type
_entity.pdbx_description
1 polymer ?
#
loop_
_entity_poly.entity_id
_entity_poly.type
_entity_poly.pdbx_seq_one_letter_code
_entity_poly.pdbx_strand_id
1 'polypeptide(L)'
;MWKCNVKGKKFTGEKKHCGSEGQWLEDLFGISPNSNNDADLRGYEIKKESDKITFGDWSALEYLFTKKKRFTSNYMTKNMFIETFGTFKDDKKRYSWSGKCFPTYGIWNYCGQIIEFDEDNNLCIYYSYEKDKRPKKNEFPTFLKKEKKILIAIWTYGKLEKHVNKKFNKKGFIICKKDNSDVYNSICFGSPLDVNLFFEGIKKQKIYLDSGMYQGNNRNYSQFRANKDFWNSLIIEEYF
;
A
#
# COMPACT_ATOMS: atom_id res chain seq x y z
N MET A 1 4.30 27.35 -11.35
CA MET A 1 4.18 26.61 -10.06
C MET A 1 5.53 26.02 -9.67
N TRP A 2 6.07 24.97 -10.31
CA TRP A 2 7.39 24.39 -9.96
C TRP A 2 8.51 25.43 -9.74
N LYS A 3 8.86 26.20 -10.78
CA LYS A 3 9.97 27.18 -10.74
C LYS A 3 9.81 28.26 -9.68
N CYS A 4 8.57 28.69 -9.40
CA CYS A 4 8.29 29.82 -8.51
C CYS A 4 8.07 29.38 -7.06
N ASN A 5 7.48 28.21 -6.86
CA ASN A 5 6.94 27.82 -5.55
C ASN A 5 7.67 26.64 -4.92
N VAL A 6 8.39 25.81 -5.68
CA VAL A 6 8.97 24.55 -5.18
C VAL A 6 10.48 24.50 -5.40
N LYS A 7 10.96 24.79 -6.62
CA LYS A 7 12.39 24.79 -6.94
C LYS A 7 13.15 25.71 -5.99
N GLY A 8 14.27 25.24 -5.45
CA GLY A 8 15.11 25.97 -4.52
C GLY A 8 14.61 25.95 -3.07
N LYS A 9 13.49 25.30 -2.76
CA LYS A 9 12.99 25.17 -1.38
C LYS A 9 13.51 23.90 -0.72
N LYS A 10 13.74 24.02 0.59
CA LYS A 10 14.01 22.91 1.50
C LYS A 10 12.80 22.70 2.39
N PHE A 11 12.51 21.45 2.75
CA PHE A 11 11.41 21.16 3.66
C PHE A 11 11.69 21.78 5.04
N THR A 12 10.83 22.68 5.48
CA THR A 12 10.95 23.40 6.77
C THR A 12 9.88 23.01 7.79
N GLY A 13 8.98 22.11 7.44
CA GLY A 13 7.89 21.69 8.32
C GLY A 13 8.35 20.75 9.45
N GLU A 14 7.53 20.65 10.50
CA GLU A 14 7.73 19.62 11.52
C GLU A 14 7.39 18.23 10.94
N LYS A 15 8.31 17.27 11.11
CA LYS A 15 8.07 15.86 10.74
C LYS A 15 7.14 15.17 11.74
N LYS A 16 5.86 15.59 11.78
CA LYS A 16 4.84 14.99 12.66
C LYS A 16 4.50 13.55 12.27
N HIS A 17 4.56 13.23 10.99
CA HIS A 17 4.34 11.89 10.45
C HIS A 17 5.04 11.70 9.10
N CYS A 18 5.14 10.46 8.62
CA CYS A 18 5.81 10.14 7.35
C CYS A 18 5.29 10.91 6.12
N GLY A 19 4.02 11.34 6.15
CA GLY A 19 3.40 12.13 5.08
C GLY A 19 3.58 13.66 5.16
N SER A 20 4.23 14.21 6.19
CA SER A 20 4.24 15.67 6.43
C SER A 20 4.92 16.44 5.29
N GLU A 21 5.98 15.88 4.73
CA GLU A 21 6.68 16.49 3.61
C GLU A 21 5.87 16.42 2.30
N GLY A 22 5.13 15.34 2.07
CA GLY A 22 4.24 15.22 0.91
C GLY A 22 3.15 16.29 0.96
N GLN A 23 2.53 16.47 2.12
CA GLN A 23 1.51 17.52 2.33
C GLN A 23 2.10 18.91 2.08
N TRP A 24 3.27 19.20 2.63
CA TRP A 24 3.95 20.47 2.41
C TRP A 24 4.25 20.72 0.92
N LEU A 25 4.64 19.67 0.18
CA LEU A 25 4.88 19.77 -1.26
C LEU A 25 3.57 20.08 -2.02
N GLU A 26 2.47 19.40 -1.70
CA GLU A 26 1.14 19.67 -2.26
C GLU A 26 0.70 21.12 -2.00
N ASP A 27 0.92 21.63 -0.78
CA ASP A 27 0.60 23.00 -0.41
C ASP A 27 1.39 24.01 -1.26
N LEU A 28 2.66 23.75 -1.56
CA LEU A 28 3.48 24.59 -2.45
C LEU A 28 2.98 24.60 -3.90
N PHE A 29 2.36 23.51 -4.35
CA PHE A 29 1.65 23.45 -5.63
C PHE A 29 0.25 24.07 -5.58
N GLY A 30 -0.20 24.55 -4.42
CA GLY A 30 -1.51 25.16 -4.22
C GLY A 30 -2.66 24.15 -4.17
N ILE A 31 -2.37 22.89 -3.82
CA ILE A 31 -3.37 21.83 -3.70
C ILE A 31 -3.90 21.83 -2.26
N SER A 32 -5.21 21.98 -2.11
CA SER A 32 -5.84 21.87 -0.80
C SER A 32 -6.00 20.40 -0.39
N PRO A 33 -5.72 20.04 0.87
CA PRO A 33 -5.92 18.68 1.38
C PRO A 33 -7.35 18.22 1.14
N ASN A 34 -7.51 17.06 0.51
CA ASN A 34 -8.82 16.46 0.30
C ASN A 34 -8.72 14.94 0.34
N SER A 35 -9.86 14.27 0.52
CA SER A 35 -9.96 12.80 0.53
C SER A 35 -10.31 12.23 -0.86
N ASN A 36 -10.19 13.02 -1.93
CA ASN A 36 -10.52 12.58 -3.27
C ASN A 36 -9.43 11.63 -3.77
N ASN A 37 -9.85 10.51 -4.37
CA ASN A 37 -8.92 9.58 -5.02
C ASN A 37 -8.71 9.98 -6.48
N ASP A 38 -8.46 11.27 -6.73
CA ASP A 38 -8.14 11.78 -8.06
C ASP A 38 -6.67 12.21 -8.09
N ALA A 39 -6.14 12.42 -9.29
CA ALA A 39 -4.82 13.00 -9.50
C ALA A 39 -4.78 14.45 -8.98
N ASP A 40 -3.64 14.84 -8.41
CA ASP A 40 -3.54 16.09 -7.64
C ASP A 40 -3.51 17.34 -8.53
N LEU A 41 -2.64 17.38 -9.54
CA LEU A 41 -2.40 18.58 -10.34
C LEU A 41 -2.64 18.35 -11.83
N ARG A 42 -3.76 18.89 -12.35
CA ARG A 42 -4.07 18.89 -13.79
C ARG A 42 -4.03 17.50 -14.45
N GLY A 43 -4.32 16.45 -13.67
CA GLY A 43 -4.28 15.05 -14.11
C GLY A 43 -3.00 14.28 -13.78
N TYR A 44 -2.04 14.89 -13.08
CA TYR A 44 -0.85 14.23 -12.54
C TYR A 44 -0.94 14.02 -11.03
N GLU A 45 -0.59 12.82 -10.56
CA GLU A 45 -0.33 12.57 -9.14
C GLU A 45 1.06 13.09 -8.74
N ILE A 46 1.16 13.90 -7.69
CA ILE A 46 2.43 14.44 -7.21
C ILE A 46 3.01 13.53 -6.13
N LYS A 47 4.29 13.19 -6.29
CA LYS A 47 5.09 12.47 -5.30
C LYS A 47 6.37 13.24 -5.02
N LYS A 48 6.89 13.05 -3.82
CA LYS A 48 8.27 13.36 -3.48
C LYS A 48 9.13 12.13 -3.71
N GLU A 49 10.41 12.33 -4.01
CA GLU A 49 11.36 11.23 -4.07
C GLU A 49 11.58 10.62 -2.66
N SER A 50 11.65 9.29 -2.63
CA SER A 50 12.07 8.48 -1.49
C SER A 50 12.44 7.08 -1.96
N ASP A 51 13.18 6.31 -1.15
CA ASP A 51 13.56 4.94 -1.52
C ASP A 51 12.36 4.04 -1.83
N LYS A 52 11.24 4.31 -1.16
CA LYS A 52 9.94 3.65 -1.36
C LYS A 52 8.90 4.73 -1.60
N ILE A 53 8.23 4.68 -2.74
CA ILE A 53 7.17 5.64 -3.09
C ILE A 53 5.84 4.89 -3.09
N THR A 54 4.84 5.49 -2.45
CA THR A 54 3.52 4.87 -2.20
C THR A 54 2.54 5.30 -3.29
N PHE A 55 1.87 4.34 -3.91
CA PHE A 55 0.74 4.59 -4.82
C PHE A 55 -0.44 5.17 -4.04
N GLY A 56 -0.80 4.48 -2.97
CA GLY A 56 -1.81 4.93 -2.01
C GLY A 56 -1.98 3.94 -0.86
N ASP A 57 -2.76 4.36 0.14
CA ASP A 57 -3.27 3.51 1.21
C ASP A 57 -4.70 3.10 0.84
N TRP A 58 -4.84 1.91 0.24
CA TRP A 58 -6.11 1.40 -0.25
C TRP A 58 -6.45 0.13 0.54
N SER A 59 -7.27 0.26 1.58
CA SER A 59 -7.70 -0.90 2.38
C SER A 59 -8.51 -1.91 1.54
N ALA A 60 -8.48 -3.18 1.93
CA ALA A 60 -9.26 -4.24 1.28
C ALA A 60 -10.74 -3.89 1.25
N LEU A 61 -11.47 -4.45 0.27
CA LEU A 61 -12.92 -4.36 0.27
C LEU A 61 -13.48 -5.14 1.46
N GLU A 62 -12.93 -6.33 1.70
CA GLU A 62 -13.36 -7.21 2.76
C GLU A 62 -12.15 -7.85 3.45
N TYR A 63 -12.25 -7.97 4.77
CA TYR A 63 -11.36 -8.76 5.61
C TYR A 63 -12.20 -9.84 6.30
N LEU A 64 -11.57 -10.86 6.84
CA LEU A 64 -12.27 -11.91 7.61
C LEU A 64 -13.07 -11.35 8.81
N PHE A 65 -12.75 -10.13 9.27
CA PHE A 65 -13.48 -9.41 10.31
C PHE A 65 -14.53 -8.39 9.81
N THR A 66 -14.73 -8.26 8.50
CA THR A 66 -15.78 -7.39 7.96
C THR A 66 -17.15 -7.97 8.32
N LYS A 67 -18.07 -7.14 8.84
CA LYS A 67 -19.40 -7.59 9.28
C LYS A 67 -20.31 -8.03 8.12
N LYS A 68 -20.36 -7.22 7.05
CA LYS A 68 -21.16 -7.50 5.85
C LYS A 68 -20.28 -8.18 4.82
N LYS A 69 -20.33 -9.52 4.80
CA LYS A 69 -19.45 -10.36 3.99
C LYS A 69 -20.10 -10.71 2.66
N ARG A 70 -19.28 -10.74 1.63
CA ARG A 70 -19.59 -11.21 0.27
C ARG A 70 -18.63 -12.30 -0.18
N PHE A 71 -17.38 -12.24 0.27
CA PHE A 71 -16.29 -13.10 -0.23
C PHE A 71 -15.68 -14.00 0.84
N THR A 72 -15.49 -13.49 2.06
CA THR A 72 -14.89 -14.27 3.15
C THR A 72 -15.95 -15.11 3.85
N SER A 73 -15.62 -16.35 4.22
CA SER A 73 -16.42 -17.19 5.11
C SER A 73 -16.08 -16.88 6.58
N ASN A 74 -16.93 -17.24 7.55
CA ASN A 74 -16.65 -17.18 9.01
C ASN A 74 -16.31 -15.79 9.60
N TYR A 75 -16.95 -15.36 10.69
CA TYR A 75 -16.62 -14.06 11.32
C TYR A 75 -15.62 -14.18 12.47
N MET A 76 -14.69 -13.23 12.56
CA MET A 76 -13.89 -12.98 13.77
C MET A 76 -13.75 -11.48 14.02
N THR A 77 -13.38 -11.07 15.24
CA THR A 77 -13.13 -9.64 15.50
C THR A 77 -11.80 -9.18 14.88
N LYS A 78 -11.64 -7.87 14.66
CA LYS A 78 -10.37 -7.31 14.18
C LYS A 78 -9.20 -7.62 15.13
N ASN A 79 -9.43 -7.60 16.44
CA ASN A 79 -8.39 -7.96 17.41
C ASN A 79 -7.99 -9.43 17.28
N MET A 80 -8.96 -10.34 17.21
CA MET A 80 -8.68 -11.77 16.99
C MET A 80 -7.96 -12.00 15.67
N PHE A 81 -8.33 -11.28 14.60
CA PHE A 81 -7.65 -11.33 13.32
C PHE A 81 -6.17 -10.96 13.44
N ILE A 82 -5.87 -9.84 14.11
CA ILE A 82 -4.49 -9.36 14.27
C ILE A 82 -3.68 -10.30 15.18
N GLU A 83 -4.27 -10.89 16.22
CA GLU A 83 -3.62 -11.88 17.08
C GLU A 83 -3.32 -13.20 16.34
N THR A 84 -4.25 -13.62 15.47
CA THR A 84 -4.16 -14.85 14.69
C THR A 84 -3.14 -14.73 13.55
N PHE A 85 -3.29 -13.71 12.70
CA PHE A 85 -2.47 -13.56 11.49
C PHE A 85 -1.26 -12.66 11.67
N GLY A 86 -1.23 -11.85 12.73
CA GLY A 86 -0.12 -10.97 13.06
C GLY A 86 0.99 -11.59 13.90
N THR A 87 1.94 -10.73 14.27
CA THR A 87 3.04 -11.03 15.19
C THR A 87 3.03 -10.06 16.35
N PHE A 88 3.36 -10.56 17.55
CA PHE A 88 3.55 -9.71 18.71
C PHE A 88 4.83 -8.87 18.53
N LYS A 89 4.75 -7.60 18.91
CA LYS A 89 5.86 -6.65 18.86
C LYS A 89 6.24 -6.29 20.29
N ASP A 90 7.34 -6.84 20.79
CA ASP A 90 7.76 -6.68 22.18
C ASP A 90 8.03 -5.22 22.57
N ASP A 91 8.55 -4.42 21.64
CA ASP A 91 8.84 -3.00 21.81
C ASP A 91 7.58 -2.13 21.88
N LYS A 92 6.48 -2.58 21.26
CA LYS A 92 5.19 -1.87 21.24
C LYS A 92 4.14 -2.50 22.16
N LYS A 93 4.44 -3.66 22.76
CA LYS A 93 3.54 -4.47 23.60
C LYS A 93 2.17 -4.71 22.97
N ARG A 94 2.15 -5.01 21.66
CA ARG A 94 0.92 -5.26 20.89
C ARG A 94 1.16 -6.14 19.69
N TYR A 95 0.11 -6.79 19.19
CA TYR A 95 0.14 -7.48 17.90
C TYR A 95 0.02 -6.50 16.73
N SER A 96 0.69 -6.85 15.64
CA SER A 96 0.68 -6.13 14.38
C SER A 96 0.62 -7.12 13.22
N TRP A 97 -0.27 -6.87 12.26
CA TRP A 97 -0.32 -7.61 11.01
C TRP A 97 0.52 -6.85 9.97
N SER A 98 1.83 -6.90 10.16
CA SER A 98 2.82 -6.15 9.36
C SER A 98 4.19 -6.83 9.40
N GLY A 99 5.09 -6.43 8.49
CA GLY A 99 6.44 -6.99 8.41
C GLY A 99 6.42 -8.50 8.10
N LYS A 100 7.20 -9.31 8.83
CA LYS A 100 7.43 -10.74 8.52
C LYS A 100 6.17 -11.61 8.44
N CYS A 101 5.08 -11.22 9.11
CA CYS A 101 3.81 -11.96 9.07
C CYS A 101 2.91 -11.54 7.91
N PHE A 102 3.15 -10.37 7.32
CA PHE A 102 2.43 -9.92 6.15
C PHE A 102 3.00 -10.62 4.91
N PRO A 103 2.15 -11.17 4.02
CA PRO A 103 2.62 -11.98 2.90
C PRO A 103 3.16 -11.14 1.73
N THR A 104 3.86 -11.82 0.82
CA THR A 104 4.30 -11.30 -0.48
C THR A 104 3.62 -12.10 -1.59
N TYR A 105 3.56 -11.54 -2.79
CA TYR A 105 2.96 -12.20 -3.95
C TYR A 105 3.61 -13.55 -4.26
N GLY A 106 2.78 -14.59 -4.40
CA GLY A 106 3.16 -15.92 -4.85
C GLY A 106 3.95 -16.76 -3.84
N ILE A 107 4.20 -16.27 -2.62
CA ILE A 107 5.06 -16.93 -1.64
C ILE A 107 4.31 -17.10 -0.31
N TRP A 108 4.16 -18.36 0.12
CA TRP A 108 3.72 -18.67 1.47
C TRP A 108 4.77 -18.25 2.49
N ASN A 109 4.42 -17.33 3.37
CA ASN A 109 5.32 -16.90 4.45
C ASN A 109 5.29 -17.89 5.64
N TYR A 110 6.18 -17.66 6.61
CA TYR A 110 6.26 -18.48 7.83
C TYR A 110 4.96 -18.53 8.64
N CYS A 111 4.10 -17.51 8.50
CA CYS A 111 2.79 -17.43 9.16
C CYS A 111 1.66 -18.09 8.34
N GLY A 112 2.00 -18.83 7.28
CA GLY A 112 1.03 -19.54 6.45
C GLY A 112 0.15 -18.63 5.62
N GLN A 113 0.65 -17.46 5.19
CA GLN A 113 -0.12 -16.49 4.40
C GLN A 113 0.53 -16.26 3.03
N ILE A 114 -0.28 -15.97 2.01
CA ILE A 114 0.15 -15.71 0.63
C ILE A 114 -0.71 -14.59 0.02
N ILE A 115 -0.12 -13.79 -0.88
CA ILE A 115 -0.87 -12.91 -1.79
C ILE A 115 -0.93 -13.56 -3.17
N GLU A 116 -2.10 -13.59 -3.81
CA GLU A 116 -2.27 -14.03 -5.20
C GLU A 116 -3.47 -13.33 -5.85
N PHE A 117 -3.56 -13.42 -7.18
CA PHE A 117 -4.79 -13.07 -7.90
C PHE A 117 -5.69 -14.29 -8.02
N ASP A 118 -7.00 -14.11 -7.83
CA ASP A 118 -7.99 -15.14 -8.17
C ASP A 118 -8.35 -15.11 -9.68
N GLU A 119 -9.31 -15.94 -10.09
CA GLU A 119 -9.77 -16.06 -11.48
C GLU A 119 -10.41 -14.76 -12.02
N ASP A 120 -10.97 -13.93 -11.14
CA ASP A 120 -11.58 -12.64 -11.46
C ASP A 120 -10.58 -11.48 -11.38
N ASN A 121 -9.28 -11.78 -11.23
CA ASN A 121 -8.21 -10.80 -11.00
C ASN A 121 -8.40 -9.95 -9.73
N ASN A 122 -9.11 -10.46 -8.73
CA ASN A 122 -9.10 -9.83 -7.41
C ASN A 122 -7.77 -10.16 -6.72
N LEU A 123 -7.19 -9.17 -6.06
CA LEU A 123 -6.00 -9.39 -5.24
C LEU A 123 -6.44 -9.94 -3.88
N CYS A 124 -6.02 -11.15 -3.59
CA CYS A 124 -6.48 -11.91 -2.43
C CYS A 124 -5.30 -12.23 -1.50
N ILE A 125 -5.57 -12.20 -0.20
CA ILE A 125 -4.69 -12.76 0.81
C ILE A 125 -5.35 -13.99 1.38
N TYR A 126 -4.63 -15.11 1.31
CA TYR A 126 -5.09 -16.38 1.85
C TYR A 126 -4.25 -16.83 3.04
N TYR A 127 -4.87 -17.62 3.91
CA TYR A 127 -4.23 -18.37 4.99
C TYR A 127 -4.34 -19.88 4.74
N SER A 128 -3.33 -20.64 5.14
CA SER A 128 -3.36 -22.11 5.19
C SER A 128 -2.72 -22.63 6.47
N TYR A 129 -3.48 -23.40 7.26
CA TYR A 129 -2.98 -24.01 8.49
C TYR A 129 -1.82 -24.99 8.24
N GLU A 130 -1.83 -25.71 7.12
CA GLU A 130 -0.75 -26.62 6.72
C GLU A 130 0.56 -25.85 6.42
N LYS A 131 0.44 -24.64 5.86
CA LYS A 131 1.60 -23.80 5.52
C LYS A 131 2.07 -22.93 6.69
N ASP A 132 1.25 -22.73 7.72
CA ASP A 132 1.64 -22.02 8.92
C ASP A 132 2.63 -22.85 9.75
N LYS A 133 3.80 -22.27 10.03
CA LYS A 133 4.89 -22.94 10.75
C LYS A 133 5.00 -22.49 12.21
N ARG A 134 4.11 -21.61 12.68
CA ARG A 134 4.11 -21.11 14.05
C ARG A 134 3.60 -22.18 15.02
N PRO A 135 4.27 -22.42 16.16
CA PRO A 135 3.77 -23.35 17.17
C PRO A 135 2.36 -23.00 17.68
N LYS A 136 2.09 -21.70 17.89
CA LYS A 136 0.78 -21.21 18.37
C LYS A 136 -0.40 -21.43 17.42
N LYS A 137 -0.18 -21.94 16.20
CA LYS A 137 -1.28 -22.17 15.25
C LYS A 137 -2.33 -23.16 15.77
N ASN A 138 -1.93 -24.01 16.72
CA ASN A 138 -2.82 -24.97 17.37
C ASN A 138 -3.86 -24.31 18.29
N GLU A 139 -3.64 -23.08 18.72
CA GLU A 139 -4.56 -22.29 19.55
C GLU A 139 -5.59 -21.52 18.71
N PHE A 140 -5.41 -21.45 17.39
CA PHE A 140 -6.28 -20.70 16.51
C PHE A 140 -7.67 -21.35 16.36
N PRO A 141 -8.71 -20.55 16.00
CA PRO A 141 -10.05 -21.06 15.76
C PRO A 141 -10.10 -22.30 14.88
N THR A 142 -10.94 -23.28 15.24
CA THR A 142 -10.98 -24.59 14.59
C THR A 142 -11.35 -24.54 13.11
N PHE A 143 -12.14 -23.55 12.68
CA PHE A 143 -12.47 -23.37 11.26
C PHE A 143 -11.20 -23.14 10.41
N LEU A 144 -10.16 -22.52 10.98
CA LEU A 144 -8.89 -22.29 10.28
C LEU A 144 -8.11 -23.58 9.99
N LYS A 145 -8.42 -24.66 10.70
CA LYS A 145 -7.75 -25.97 10.57
C LYS A 145 -8.44 -26.90 9.57
N LYS A 146 -9.71 -26.64 9.26
CA LYS A 146 -10.55 -27.53 8.43
C LYS A 146 -10.35 -27.28 6.93
N GLU A 147 -10.22 -26.01 6.55
CA GLU A 147 -10.08 -25.62 5.15
C GLU A 147 -8.61 -25.58 4.75
N LYS A 148 -8.30 -26.08 3.55
CA LYS A 148 -6.92 -26.07 3.01
C LYS A 148 -6.39 -24.64 2.81
N LYS A 149 -7.29 -23.72 2.45
CA LYS A 149 -6.99 -22.35 2.06
C LYS A 149 -8.18 -21.45 2.34
N ILE A 150 -7.97 -20.38 3.11
CA ILE A 150 -9.03 -19.49 3.59
C ILE A 150 -8.74 -18.07 3.13
N LEU A 151 -9.72 -17.42 2.52
CA LEU A 151 -9.61 -16.01 2.13
C LEU A 151 -9.71 -15.10 3.36
N ILE A 152 -8.65 -14.34 3.65
CA ILE A 152 -8.58 -13.48 4.84
C ILE A 152 -8.65 -11.99 4.51
N ALA A 153 -8.32 -11.58 3.28
CA ALA A 153 -8.55 -10.22 2.78
C ALA A 153 -8.66 -10.21 1.25
N ILE A 154 -9.49 -9.32 0.69
CA ILE A 154 -9.71 -9.20 -0.75
C ILE A 154 -9.84 -7.75 -1.21
N TRP A 155 -9.13 -7.43 -2.29
CA TRP A 155 -9.32 -6.22 -3.08
C TRP A 155 -9.87 -6.62 -4.44
N THR A 156 -11.08 -6.18 -4.75
CA THR A 156 -11.67 -6.52 -6.05
C THR A 156 -10.95 -5.80 -7.18
N TYR A 157 -10.96 -6.40 -8.38
CA TYR A 157 -10.42 -5.80 -9.60
C TYR A 157 -10.91 -4.35 -9.76
N GLY A 158 -12.24 -4.15 -9.80
CA GLY A 158 -12.84 -2.83 -10.02
C GLY A 158 -12.50 -1.81 -8.93
N LYS A 159 -12.20 -2.26 -7.69
CA LYS A 159 -11.73 -1.36 -6.64
C LYS A 159 -10.32 -0.86 -6.95
N LEU A 160 -9.38 -1.77 -7.23
CA LEU A 160 -7.99 -1.40 -7.53
C LEU A 160 -7.90 -0.61 -8.84
N GLU A 161 -8.63 -1.03 -9.88
CA GLU A 161 -8.73 -0.33 -11.14
C GLU A 161 -9.15 1.13 -10.94
N LYS A 162 -10.26 1.35 -10.23
CA LYS A 162 -10.72 2.70 -9.92
C LYS A 162 -9.66 3.51 -9.17
N HIS A 163 -8.95 2.88 -8.23
CA HIS A 163 -7.94 3.57 -7.45
C HIS A 163 -6.73 3.99 -8.27
N VAL A 164 -6.20 3.06 -9.08
CA VAL A 164 -5.03 3.25 -9.94
C VAL A 164 -5.36 4.24 -11.06
N ASN A 165 -6.42 3.96 -11.82
CA ASN A 165 -6.69 4.69 -13.05
C ASN A 165 -7.05 6.16 -12.78
N LYS A 166 -7.78 6.44 -11.71
CA LYS A 166 -8.11 7.83 -11.35
C LYS A 166 -6.90 8.68 -10.99
N LYS A 167 -5.90 8.09 -10.32
CA LYS A 167 -4.70 8.80 -9.87
C LYS A 167 -3.60 8.85 -10.93
N PHE A 168 -3.35 7.72 -11.60
CA PHE A 168 -2.13 7.55 -12.40
C PHE A 168 -2.40 7.40 -13.90
N ASN A 169 -3.61 7.03 -14.32
CA ASN A 169 -3.93 6.79 -15.73
C ASN A 169 -4.54 8.00 -16.45
N LYS A 170 -4.53 9.19 -15.82
CA LYS A 170 -4.97 10.43 -16.46
C LYS A 170 -3.86 11.03 -17.31
N LYS A 171 -2.76 11.44 -16.67
CA LYS A 171 -1.54 11.91 -17.35
C LYS A 171 -0.26 11.31 -16.83
N GLY A 172 -0.33 10.43 -15.83
CA GLY A 172 0.82 9.87 -15.13
C GLY A 172 1.06 10.53 -13.78
N PHE A 173 2.33 10.69 -13.43
CA PHE A 173 2.74 11.20 -12.13
C PHE A 173 3.89 12.19 -12.26
N ILE A 174 4.11 12.95 -11.20
CA ILE A 174 5.22 13.87 -11.03
C ILE A 174 6.06 13.39 -9.85
N ILE A 175 7.38 13.35 -9.99
CA ILE A 175 8.31 13.19 -8.87
C ILE A 175 9.14 14.46 -8.74
N CYS A 176 9.06 15.10 -7.58
CA CYS A 176 9.96 16.18 -7.21
C CYS A 176 11.18 15.59 -6.49
N LYS A 177 12.38 15.82 -7.04
CA LYS A 177 13.66 15.35 -6.48
C LYS A 177 14.40 16.48 -5.77
N LYS A 178 15.29 16.08 -4.86
CA LYS A 178 16.15 16.99 -4.10
C LYS A 178 17.61 16.73 -4.43
N ASP A 179 18.43 17.76 -4.32
CA ASP A 179 19.88 17.64 -4.36
C ASP A 179 20.45 17.12 -3.02
N ASN A 180 21.77 16.98 -2.97
CA ASN A 180 22.49 16.54 -1.76
C ASN A 180 22.39 17.53 -0.59
N SER A 181 21.90 18.76 -0.81
CA SER A 181 21.65 19.77 0.22
C SER A 181 20.21 19.72 0.76
N ASP A 182 19.42 18.73 0.32
CA ASP A 182 18.01 18.54 0.65
C ASP A 182 17.11 19.65 0.08
N VAL A 183 17.52 20.26 -1.05
CA VAL A 183 16.80 21.31 -1.76
C VAL A 183 16.14 20.74 -3.01
N TYR A 184 14.86 21.03 -3.23
CA TYR A 184 14.15 20.61 -4.44
C TYR A 184 14.78 21.25 -5.69
N ASN A 185 15.34 20.44 -6.58
CA ASN A 185 16.15 20.91 -7.71
C ASN A 185 15.71 20.37 -9.08
N SER A 186 14.94 19.27 -9.13
CA SER A 186 14.35 18.76 -10.37
C SER A 186 12.93 18.24 -10.20
N ILE A 187 12.18 18.27 -11.30
CA ILE A 187 10.83 17.74 -11.44
C ILE A 187 10.79 16.76 -12.61
N CYS A 188 10.30 15.56 -12.34
CA CYS A 188 10.22 14.47 -13.31
C CYS A 188 8.76 14.18 -13.63
N PHE A 189 8.47 13.90 -14.90
CA PHE A 189 7.17 13.45 -15.36
C PHE A 189 7.27 11.99 -15.77
N GLY A 190 6.37 11.18 -15.21
CA GLY A 190 6.24 9.77 -15.55
C GLY A 190 5.05 9.49 -16.45
N SER A 191 5.15 8.42 -17.23
CA SER A 191 4.07 7.98 -18.12
C SER A 191 2.80 7.62 -17.33
N PRO A 192 1.61 7.68 -17.96
CA PRO A 192 0.40 7.09 -17.41
C PRO A 192 0.61 5.63 -16.99
N LEU A 193 -0.01 5.25 -15.88
CA LEU A 193 0.03 3.88 -15.35
C LEU A 193 -1.39 3.40 -15.11
N ASP A 194 -1.76 2.33 -15.81
CA ASP A 194 -3.05 1.67 -15.70
C ASP A 194 -3.03 0.49 -14.71
N VAL A 195 -4.21 -0.10 -14.48
CA VAL A 195 -4.36 -1.25 -13.58
C VAL A 195 -3.59 -2.48 -14.07
N ASN A 196 -3.41 -2.66 -15.38
CA ASN A 196 -2.73 -3.82 -15.94
C ASN A 196 -1.23 -3.77 -15.64
N LEU A 197 -0.59 -2.62 -15.89
CA LEU A 197 0.81 -2.40 -15.53
C LEU A 197 0.99 -2.50 -14.00
N PHE A 198 0.04 -2.00 -13.23
CA PHE A 198 0.03 -2.15 -11.77
C PHE A 198 0.00 -3.63 -11.33
N PHE A 199 -0.87 -4.45 -11.93
CA PHE A 199 -0.99 -5.86 -11.58
C PHE A 199 0.24 -6.66 -12.01
N GLU A 200 0.78 -6.40 -13.20
CA GLU A 200 2.04 -6.98 -13.65
C GLU A 200 3.21 -6.59 -12.72
N GLY A 201 3.20 -5.36 -12.22
CA GLY A 201 4.14 -4.91 -11.19
C GLY A 201 4.04 -5.72 -9.90
N ILE A 202 2.83 -6.06 -9.46
CA ILE A 202 2.60 -6.92 -8.28
C ILE A 202 3.08 -8.35 -8.54
N LYS A 203 2.72 -8.94 -9.69
CA LYS A 203 3.12 -10.30 -10.06
C LYS A 203 4.65 -10.45 -10.13
N LYS A 204 5.33 -9.43 -10.64
CA LYS A 204 6.80 -9.34 -10.72
C LYS A 204 7.46 -8.86 -9.43
N GLN A 205 6.68 -8.65 -8.36
CA GLN A 205 7.13 -8.15 -7.05
C GLN A 205 7.89 -6.80 -7.13
N LYS A 206 7.65 -6.01 -8.17
CA LYS A 206 8.15 -4.62 -8.29
C LYS A 206 7.27 -3.65 -7.51
N ILE A 207 5.97 -3.97 -7.45
CA ILE A 207 4.99 -3.34 -6.58
C ILE A 207 4.67 -4.34 -5.48
N TYR A 208 4.68 -3.89 -4.22
CA TYR A 208 4.36 -4.70 -3.06
C TYR A 208 3.31 -4.02 -2.20
N LEU A 209 2.55 -4.84 -1.49
CA LEU A 209 1.58 -4.41 -0.49
C LEU A 209 2.24 -4.50 0.88
N ASP A 210 2.15 -3.41 1.65
CA ASP A 210 2.59 -3.34 3.03
C ASP A 210 1.39 -3.02 3.92
N SER A 211 1.34 -3.63 5.11
CA SER A 211 0.27 -3.38 6.06
C SER A 211 0.78 -2.61 7.27
N GLY A 212 0.03 -1.58 7.65
CA GLY A 212 0.23 -0.85 8.88
C GLY A 212 -0.77 -1.25 9.98
N MET A 213 -1.47 -2.37 9.83
CA MET A 213 -2.54 -2.77 10.75
C MET A 213 -2.00 -3.24 12.11
N TYR A 214 -2.55 -2.70 13.19
CA TYR A 214 -2.21 -3.14 14.55
C TYR A 214 -3.34 -2.97 15.56
N GLN A 215 -3.22 -3.65 16.70
CA GLN A 215 -4.21 -3.60 17.79
C GLN A 215 -4.38 -2.19 18.35
N GLY A 216 -5.62 -1.80 18.62
CA GLY A 216 -5.96 -0.47 19.14
C GLY A 216 -6.01 0.63 18.08
N ASN A 217 -5.73 0.35 16.80
CA ASN A 217 -5.94 1.30 15.71
C ASN A 217 -7.13 0.88 14.82
N ASN A 218 -8.03 1.83 14.58
CA ASN A 218 -9.21 1.62 13.74
C ASN A 218 -8.87 1.55 12.25
N ARG A 219 -7.79 2.19 11.80
CA ARG A 219 -7.34 2.14 10.40
C ARG A 219 -6.77 0.77 10.05
N ASN A 220 -7.02 0.33 8.83
CA ASN A 220 -6.56 -0.97 8.35
C ASN A 220 -5.18 -0.88 7.72
N TYR A 221 -4.83 0.24 7.07
CA TYR A 221 -3.55 0.52 6.41
C TYR A 221 -3.10 -0.57 5.43
N SER A 222 -3.19 -0.27 4.14
CA SER A 222 -2.82 -1.18 3.07
C SER A 222 -2.13 -0.38 1.98
N GLN A 223 -0.82 -0.24 2.17
CA GLN A 223 0.04 0.66 1.41
C GLN A 223 0.61 -0.08 0.21
N PHE A 224 0.15 0.28 -0.98
CA PHE A 224 0.74 -0.20 -2.22
C PHE A 224 1.96 0.66 -2.54
N ARG A 225 3.11 0.02 -2.73
CA ARG A 225 4.41 0.69 -2.80
C ARG A 225 5.28 0.07 -3.87
N ALA A 226 6.21 0.86 -4.40
CA ALA A 226 7.32 0.36 -5.18
C ALA A 226 8.60 1.11 -4.80
N ASN A 227 9.74 0.47 -5.05
CA ASN A 227 11.04 1.10 -4.83
C ASN A 227 11.29 2.17 -5.90
N LYS A 228 12.15 3.14 -5.59
CA LYS A 228 12.50 4.25 -6.49
C LYS A 228 12.84 3.81 -7.91
N ASP A 229 13.52 2.68 -8.08
CA ASP A 229 13.93 2.17 -9.40
C ASP A 229 12.74 1.86 -10.30
N PHE A 230 11.64 1.35 -9.74
CA PHE A 230 10.41 1.11 -10.51
C PHE A 230 9.83 2.44 -11.00
N TRP A 231 9.75 3.44 -10.14
CA TRP A 231 9.23 4.76 -10.51
C TRP A 231 10.13 5.46 -11.52
N ASN A 232 11.44 5.38 -11.33
CA ASN A 232 12.43 5.94 -12.25
C ASN A 232 12.35 5.29 -13.64
N SER A 233 12.05 3.99 -13.72
CA SER A 233 11.84 3.31 -15.00
C SER A 233 10.64 3.80 -15.80
N LEU A 234 9.74 4.56 -15.18
CA LEU A 234 8.55 5.14 -15.80
C LEU A 234 8.69 6.64 -16.09
N ILE A 235 9.81 7.27 -15.72
CA ILE A 235 10.08 8.69 -16.00
C ILE A 235 10.36 8.86 -17.50
N ILE A 236 9.66 9.80 -18.12
CA ILE A 236 9.80 10.15 -19.54
C ILE A 236 10.45 11.52 -19.76
N GLU A 237 10.35 12.43 -18.78
CA GLU A 237 10.93 13.78 -18.86
C GLU A 237 11.46 14.20 -17.48
N GLU A 238 12.56 14.95 -17.47
CA GLU A 238 13.13 15.56 -16.27
C GLU A 238 13.54 17.00 -16.56
N TYR A 239 13.14 17.93 -15.68
CA TYR A 239 13.46 19.35 -15.78
C TYR A 239 14.14 19.83 -14.51
N PHE A 240 15.19 20.64 -14.69
CA PHE A 240 15.95 21.25 -13.61
C PHE A 240 15.46 22.68 -13.35
#